data_AF-M2R2H7-F1
#
_entry.id   AF-M2R2H7-F1
#
_cell.length_a   1.000
_cell.length_b   1.000
_cell.length_c   1.000
_cell.angle_alpha   90.00
_cell.angle_beta   90.00
_cell.angle_gamma   90.00
#
_symmetry.space_group_name_H-M   'P 1'
#
loop_
_entity.id
_entity.type
_entity.pdbx_description
1 polymer ?
#
loop_
_entity_poly.entity_id
_entity_poly.type
_entity_poly.pdbx_seq_one_letter_code
_entity_poly.pdbx_strand_id
1 'polypeptide(L)'
;HRTKVDEQIKAEILLQVKEQVSVQIREHLSLSIADVVAESKRQLVEVNHALRNSEARRANALLRSNNLDDNLAVVLKPDGSKSKLYPVNLRSLFAYDHTMTKELLKHHGLTCCEQREKNLNRFMSHIGKWTSISDSSSFHATYNETGIHFQLVALP
;
A
#
# COMPACT_ATOMS: atom_id res chain seq x y z
N HIS A 1 -23.55 -56.93 34.56
CA HIS A 1 -24.63 -55.92 34.60
C HIS A 1 -24.12 -54.50 34.85
N ARG A 2 -23.27 -54.23 35.86
CA ARG A 2 -22.72 -52.88 36.15
C ARG A 2 -21.95 -52.24 34.98
N THR A 3 -21.09 -52.98 34.30
CA THR A 3 -20.30 -52.51 33.15
C THR A 3 -21.13 -51.98 31.98
N LYS A 4 -22.28 -52.61 31.71
CA LYS A 4 -23.18 -52.22 30.60
C LYS A 4 -23.92 -50.91 30.90
N VAL A 5 -24.19 -50.65 32.18
CA VAL A 5 -24.82 -49.41 32.65
C VAL A 5 -23.80 -48.27 32.62
N ASP A 6 -22.55 -48.50 33.02
CA ASP A 6 -21.48 -47.50 32.95
C ASP A 6 -21.15 -47.09 31.50
N GLU A 7 -21.17 -48.03 30.56
CA GLU A 7 -21.00 -47.75 29.13
C GLU A 7 -22.16 -46.92 28.57
N GLN A 8 -23.41 -47.24 28.95
CA GLN A 8 -24.58 -46.46 28.55
C GLN A 8 -24.55 -45.04 29.12
N ILE A 9 -24.15 -44.88 30.38
CA ILE A 9 -24.02 -43.57 31.02
C ILE A 9 -22.94 -42.73 30.30
N LYS A 10 -21.78 -43.32 29.97
CA LYS A 10 -20.72 -42.60 29.24
C LYS A 10 -21.17 -42.18 27.83
N ALA A 11 -21.89 -43.04 27.12
CA ALA A 11 -22.42 -42.72 25.79
C ALA A 11 -23.42 -41.56 25.86
N GLU A 12 -24.31 -41.57 26.85
CA GLU A 12 -25.30 -40.53 27.08
C GLU A 12 -24.65 -39.19 27.46
N ILE A 13 -23.64 -39.21 28.33
CA ILE A 13 -22.86 -38.02 28.69
C ILE A 13 -22.16 -37.42 27.46
N LEU A 14 -21.52 -38.24 26.63
CA LEU A 14 -20.87 -37.76 25.41
C LEU A 14 -21.85 -37.10 24.44
N LEU A 15 -23.05 -37.65 24.33
CA LEU A 15 -24.09 -37.14 23.46
C LEU A 15 -24.62 -35.79 23.97
N GLN A 16 -24.90 -35.69 25.27
CA GLN A 16 -25.34 -34.45 25.92
C GLN A 16 -24.26 -33.35 25.90
N VAL A 17 -22.99 -33.71 26.13
CA VAL A 17 -21.87 -32.75 26.02
C VAL A 17 -21.75 -32.23 24.59
N LYS A 18 -21.84 -33.10 23.58
CA LYS A 18 -21.77 -32.69 22.19
C LYS A 18 -22.92 -31.74 21.82
N GLU A 19 -24.12 -32.02 22.30
CA GLU A 19 -25.31 -31.20 22.03
C GLU A 19 -25.21 -29.83 22.70
N GLN A 20 -24.86 -29.79 23.99
CA GLN A 20 -24.68 -28.53 24.72
C GLN A 20 -23.54 -27.68 24.17
N VAL A 21 -22.41 -28.29 23.82
CA VAL A 21 -21.30 -27.58 23.17
C VAL A 21 -21.74 -27.02 21.82
N SER A 22 -22.54 -27.75 21.04
CA SER A 22 -23.05 -27.29 19.74
C SER A 22 -24.07 -26.15 19.85
N VAL A 23 -24.80 -26.06 20.96
CA VAL A 23 -25.73 -24.95 21.26
C VAL A 23 -24.94 -23.73 21.72
N GLN A 24 -24.02 -23.90 22.68
CA GLN A 24 -23.19 -22.82 23.20
C GLN A 24 -22.27 -22.22 22.12
N ILE A 25 -21.71 -23.04 21.23
CA ILE A 25 -20.94 -22.59 20.05
C ILE A 25 -21.80 -21.69 19.16
N ARG A 26 -23.08 -22.04 18.93
CA ARG A 26 -24.00 -21.24 18.11
C ARG A 26 -24.44 -19.95 18.80
N GLU A 27 -24.61 -19.96 20.12
CA GLU A 27 -25.05 -18.81 20.90
C GLU A 27 -23.94 -17.80 21.18
N HIS A 28 -22.68 -18.24 21.26
CA HIS A 28 -21.55 -17.37 21.61
C HIS A 28 -20.63 -16.98 20.44
N LEU A 29 -20.68 -17.68 19.30
CA LEU A 29 -20.00 -17.25 18.08
C LEU A 29 -21.00 -16.53 17.16
N SER A 30 -21.16 -15.24 17.39
CA SER A 30 -21.94 -14.33 16.55
C SER A 30 -21.34 -14.09 15.16
N LEU A 31 -20.16 -14.66 14.87
CA LEU A 31 -19.52 -14.66 13.56
C LEU A 31 -19.32 -16.10 13.09
N SER A 32 -19.77 -16.41 11.88
CA SER A 32 -19.47 -17.71 11.27
C SER A 32 -17.97 -17.86 11.10
N ILE A 33 -17.43 -19.08 11.28
CA ILE A 33 -16.03 -19.38 10.94
C ILE A 33 -15.72 -18.97 9.50
N ALA A 34 -16.71 -19.03 8.60
CA ALA A 34 -16.58 -18.55 7.23
C ALA A 34 -16.29 -17.04 7.16
N ASP A 35 -16.92 -16.24 8.01
CA ASP A 35 -16.72 -14.79 8.07
C ASP A 35 -15.33 -14.46 8.63
N VAL A 36 -14.88 -15.19 9.66
CA VAL A 36 -13.54 -15.05 10.22
C VAL A 36 -12.46 -15.41 9.19
N VAL A 37 -12.66 -16.49 8.42
CA VAL A 37 -11.76 -16.88 7.34
C VAL A 37 -11.76 -15.85 6.21
N ALA A 38 -12.93 -15.32 5.84
CA ALA A 38 -13.04 -14.29 4.82
C ALA A 38 -12.32 -13.00 5.25
N GLU A 39 -12.47 -12.59 6.51
CA GLU A 39 -11.82 -11.41 7.06
C GLU A 39 -10.31 -11.61 7.17
N SER A 40 -9.84 -12.76 7.67
CA SER A 40 -8.41 -13.07 7.72
C SER A 40 -7.76 -13.05 6.32
N LYS A 41 -8.46 -13.57 5.30
CA LYS A 41 -7.98 -13.48 3.91
C LYS A 41 -7.85 -12.03 3.43
N ARG A 42 -8.81 -11.15 3.77
CA ARG A 42 -8.74 -9.71 3.43
C ARG A 42 -7.53 -9.05 4.09
N GLN A 43 -7.31 -9.33 5.37
CA GLN A 43 -6.17 -8.81 6.12
C GLN A 43 -4.84 -9.28 5.52
N LEU A 44 -4.73 -10.54 5.12
CA LEU A 44 -3.52 -11.04 4.44
C LEU A 44 -3.27 -10.33 3.11
N VAL A 45 -4.32 -10.04 2.34
CA VAL A 45 -4.22 -9.29 1.08
C VAL A 45 -3.71 -7.87 1.36
N GLU A 46 -4.27 -7.19 2.37
CA GLU A 46 -3.83 -5.86 2.79
C GLU A 46 -2.36 -5.84 3.21
N VAL A 47 -1.95 -6.79 4.06
CA VAL A 47 -0.56 -6.91 4.52
C VAL A 47 0.39 -7.17 3.34
N ASN A 48 0.00 -8.04 2.39
CA ASN A 48 0.79 -8.27 1.18
C ASN A 48 0.93 -7.01 0.33
N HIS A 49 -0.14 -6.24 0.15
CA HIS A 49 -0.08 -4.96 -0.56
C HIS A 49 0.84 -3.97 0.16
N ALA A 50 0.73 -3.87 1.49
CA ALA A 50 1.59 -3.01 2.30
C ALA A 50 3.07 -3.40 2.20
N LEU A 51 3.37 -4.71 2.19
CA LEU A 51 4.72 -5.24 2.03
C LEU A 51 5.29 -4.86 0.66
N ARG A 52 4.57 -5.13 -0.43
CA ARG A 52 5.01 -4.76 -1.80
C ARG A 52 5.22 -3.27 -1.94
N ASN A 53 4.34 -2.47 -1.34
CA ASN A 53 4.50 -1.02 -1.31
C ASN A 53 5.73 -0.58 -0.51
N SER A 54 6.04 -1.28 0.58
CA SER A 54 7.25 -1.03 1.37
C SER A 54 8.52 -1.35 0.57
N GLU A 55 8.53 -2.48 -0.15
CA GLU A 55 9.64 -2.88 -1.01
C GLU A 55 9.82 -1.91 -2.19
N ALA A 56 8.72 -1.53 -2.85
CA ALA A 56 8.75 -0.53 -3.91
C ALA A 56 9.28 0.81 -3.38
N ARG A 57 8.82 1.27 -2.21
CA ARG A 57 9.34 2.49 -1.57
C ARG A 57 10.82 2.41 -1.23
N ARG A 58 11.29 1.25 -0.81
CA ARG A 58 12.72 1.01 -0.53
C ARG A 58 13.54 1.07 -1.81
N ALA A 59 13.11 0.38 -2.87
CA ALA A 59 13.78 0.41 -4.17
C ALA A 59 13.83 1.83 -4.75
N ASN A 60 12.71 2.55 -4.70
CA ASN A 60 12.62 3.93 -5.17
C ASN A 60 13.43 4.92 -4.34
N ALA A 61 13.70 4.64 -3.07
CA ALA A 61 14.55 5.47 -2.22
C ALA A 61 16.05 5.28 -2.52
N LEU A 62 16.44 4.19 -3.21
CA LEU A 62 17.82 3.96 -3.65
C LEU A 62 18.14 4.70 -4.96
N LEU A 63 17.11 5.00 -5.75
CA LEU A 63 17.27 5.85 -6.92
C LEU A 63 17.82 7.21 -6.44
N ARG A 64 18.81 7.75 -7.16
CA ARG A 64 19.43 9.05 -6.88
C ARG A 64 19.21 10.01 -8.03
N SER A 65 19.51 11.29 -7.79
CA SER A 65 19.45 12.38 -8.78
C SER A 65 20.20 12.11 -10.09
N ASN A 66 21.17 11.19 -10.08
CA ASN A 66 21.99 10.88 -11.26
C ASN A 66 21.33 9.85 -12.19
N ASN A 67 20.27 9.17 -11.74
CA ASN A 67 19.63 8.08 -12.46
C ASN A 67 18.12 8.35 -12.64
N LEU A 68 17.78 9.48 -13.27
CA LEU A 68 16.38 9.88 -13.51
C LEU A 68 15.64 8.98 -14.52
N ASP A 69 16.40 8.22 -15.31
CA ASP A 69 15.91 7.33 -16.35
C ASP A 69 15.66 5.89 -15.86
N ASP A 70 16.14 5.56 -14.66
CA ASP A 70 15.92 4.24 -14.05
C ASP A 70 14.43 4.01 -13.77
N ASN A 71 14.01 2.75 -13.94
CA ASN A 71 12.63 2.36 -13.75
C ASN A 71 12.19 2.52 -12.29
N LEU A 72 11.09 3.22 -12.09
CA LEU A 72 10.45 3.41 -10.80
C LEU A 72 9.69 2.13 -10.42
N ALA A 73 9.98 1.57 -9.25
CA ALA A 73 9.25 0.46 -8.68
C ALA A 73 7.82 0.89 -8.35
N VAL A 74 6.84 0.12 -8.81
CA VAL A 74 5.42 0.49 -8.73
C VAL A 74 4.91 0.39 -7.31
N VAL A 75 4.43 1.51 -6.77
CA VAL A 75 3.62 1.53 -5.56
C VAL A 75 2.16 1.27 -5.95
N LEU A 76 1.53 0.28 -5.36
CA LEU A 76 0.14 -0.07 -5.56
C LEU A 76 -0.79 0.93 -4.86
N LYS A 77 -1.97 1.14 -5.45
CA LYS A 77 -3.04 1.93 -4.85
C LYS A 77 -3.62 1.20 -3.61
N PRO A 78 -4.44 1.87 -2.77
CA PRO A 78 -5.11 1.23 -1.64
C PRO A 78 -5.98 0.03 -2.05
N ASP A 79 -6.50 0.05 -3.28
CA ASP A 79 -7.26 -1.06 -3.88
C ASP A 79 -6.39 -2.26 -4.31
N GLY A 80 -5.06 -2.18 -4.15
CA GLY A 80 -4.12 -3.22 -4.57
C GLY A 80 -3.75 -3.22 -6.06
N SER A 81 -4.35 -2.37 -6.86
CA SER A 81 -4.10 -2.28 -8.30
C SER A 81 -3.08 -1.19 -8.65
N LYS A 82 -2.47 -1.32 -9.84
CA LYS A 82 -1.54 -0.33 -10.38
C LYS A 82 -2.31 0.86 -10.95
N SER A 83 -1.84 2.08 -10.69
CA SER A 83 -2.34 3.28 -11.37
C SER A 83 -1.98 3.25 -12.85
N LYS A 84 -2.93 3.52 -13.75
CA LYS A 84 -2.67 3.64 -15.19
C LYS A 84 -1.73 4.81 -15.52
N LEU A 85 -1.74 5.84 -14.67
CA LEU A 85 -0.93 7.04 -14.79
C LEU A 85 0.42 6.90 -14.06
N TYR A 86 0.78 5.70 -13.58
CA TYR A 86 2.03 5.52 -12.85
C TYR A 86 3.23 5.77 -13.79
N PRO A 87 4.12 6.71 -13.47
CA PRO A 87 5.26 7.05 -14.33
C PRO A 87 6.24 5.88 -14.42
N VAL A 88 6.88 5.72 -15.59
CA VAL A 88 7.90 4.69 -15.80
C VAL A 88 9.19 5.03 -15.05
N ASN A 89 9.59 6.30 -15.08
CA ASN A 89 10.79 6.81 -14.44
C ASN A 89 10.57 8.25 -13.92
N LEU A 90 11.56 8.80 -13.19
CA LEU A 90 11.47 10.14 -12.64
C LEU A 90 11.41 11.22 -13.73
N ARG A 91 12.07 11.01 -14.87
CA ARG A 91 11.96 11.90 -16.04
C ARG A 91 10.51 12.04 -16.51
N SER A 92 9.80 10.92 -16.63
CA SER A 92 8.39 10.89 -17.04
C SER A 92 7.51 11.60 -16.00
N LEU A 93 7.77 11.40 -14.71
CA LEU A 93 7.07 12.09 -13.63
C LEU A 93 7.25 13.62 -13.72
N PHE A 94 8.46 14.11 -14.00
CA PHE A 94 8.72 15.53 -14.16
C PHE A 94 8.18 16.12 -15.46
N ALA A 95 7.82 15.30 -16.44
CA ALA A 95 7.15 15.72 -17.67
C ALA A 95 5.62 15.85 -17.50
N TYR A 96 5.04 15.36 -16.41
CA TYR A 96 3.58 15.43 -16.19
C TYR A 96 3.10 16.86 -15.99
N ASP A 97 1.95 17.17 -16.59
CA ASP A 97 1.25 18.42 -16.37
C ASP A 97 0.57 18.45 -14.97
N HIS A 98 -0.02 19.59 -14.63
CA HIS A 98 -0.68 19.77 -13.33
C HIS A 98 -1.87 18.82 -13.14
N THR A 99 -2.64 18.59 -14.20
CA THR A 99 -3.83 17.74 -14.23
C THR A 99 -3.49 16.27 -13.99
N MET A 100 -2.55 15.72 -14.75
CA MET A 100 -2.03 14.36 -14.62
C MET A 100 -1.42 14.13 -13.25
N THR A 101 -0.71 15.13 -12.71
CA THR A 101 -0.15 15.05 -11.36
C THR A 101 -1.26 14.98 -10.30
N LYS A 102 -2.29 15.83 -10.38
CA LYS A 102 -3.45 15.77 -9.47
C LYS A 102 -4.18 14.42 -9.54
N GLU A 103 -4.41 13.89 -10.74
CA GLU A 103 -5.03 12.58 -10.91
C GLU A 103 -4.18 11.45 -10.33
N LEU A 104 -2.86 11.50 -10.52
CA LEU A 104 -1.93 10.55 -9.93
C LEU A 104 -2.00 10.58 -8.40
N LEU A 105 -1.99 11.77 -7.78
CA LEU A 105 -2.14 11.89 -6.32
C LEU A 105 -3.47 11.30 -5.85
N LYS A 106 -4.57 11.61 -6.55
CA LYS A 106 -5.90 11.08 -6.23
C LYS A 106 -5.96 9.56 -6.30
N HIS A 107 -5.34 8.95 -7.30
CA HIS A 107 -5.24 7.49 -7.42
C HIS A 107 -4.57 6.82 -6.22
N HIS A 108 -3.62 7.52 -5.59
CA HIS A 108 -2.91 7.05 -4.40
C HIS A 108 -3.51 7.57 -3.08
N GLY A 109 -4.66 8.25 -3.12
CA GLY A 109 -5.33 8.80 -1.94
C GLY A 109 -4.59 9.96 -1.28
N LEU A 110 -3.73 10.65 -2.02
CA LEU A 110 -2.94 11.79 -1.53
C LEU A 110 -3.69 13.11 -1.70
N THR A 111 -3.45 14.05 -0.78
CA THR A 111 -4.05 15.38 -0.82
C THR A 111 -3.42 16.23 -1.92
N CYS A 112 -4.26 16.77 -2.81
CA CYS A 112 -3.86 17.64 -3.90
C CYS A 112 -3.76 19.10 -3.44
N CYS A 113 -2.82 19.85 -4.01
CA CYS A 113 -2.66 21.29 -3.85
C CYS A 113 -2.72 21.99 -5.22
N GLU A 114 -2.88 23.31 -5.21
CA GLU A 114 -2.89 24.11 -6.44
C GLU A 114 -1.50 24.28 -7.07
N GLN A 115 -0.44 24.02 -6.32
CA GLN A 115 0.93 24.11 -6.82
C GLN A 115 1.42 22.73 -7.28
N ARG A 116 1.74 22.61 -8.58
CA ARG A 116 2.29 21.39 -9.21
C ARG A 116 3.51 20.86 -8.46
N GLU A 117 4.45 21.73 -8.10
CA GLU A 117 5.68 21.37 -7.39
C GLU A 117 5.40 20.73 -6.02
N LYS A 118 4.41 21.26 -5.28
CA LYS A 118 3.98 20.65 -4.00
C LYS A 118 3.37 19.28 -4.22
N ASN A 119 2.60 19.09 -5.29
CA ASN A 119 2.04 17.79 -5.64
C ASN A 119 3.12 16.79 -6.01
N LEU A 120 4.09 17.20 -6.84
CA LEU A 120 5.25 16.37 -7.21
C LEU A 120 6.07 15.99 -5.98
N ASN A 121 6.43 16.95 -5.12
CA ASN A 121 7.15 16.68 -3.88
C ASN A 121 6.39 15.70 -2.99
N ARG A 122 5.08 15.88 -2.83
CA ARG A 122 4.24 14.96 -2.05
C ARG A 122 4.21 13.55 -2.66
N PHE A 123 4.12 13.44 -3.98
CA PHE A 123 4.20 12.15 -4.66
C PHE A 123 5.59 11.51 -4.51
N MET A 124 6.66 12.29 -4.69
CA MET A 124 8.04 11.84 -4.49
C MET A 124 8.29 11.34 -3.07
N SER A 125 7.83 12.06 -2.05
CA SER A 125 7.89 11.63 -0.65
C SER A 125 7.03 10.38 -0.37
N HIS A 126 5.96 10.16 -1.15
CA HIS A 126 5.12 8.98 -1.01
C HIS A 126 5.76 7.72 -1.63
N ILE A 127 6.37 7.86 -2.81
CA ILE A 127 7.02 6.74 -3.52
C ILE A 127 8.39 6.39 -2.96
N GLY A 128 9.02 7.24 -2.14
CA GLY A 128 10.30 7.01 -1.46
C GLY A 128 10.66 8.17 -0.54
N LYS A 129 11.67 8.03 0.34
CA LYS A 129 12.14 9.15 1.17
C LYS A 129 13.10 10.05 0.38
N TRP A 130 12.54 10.85 -0.51
CA TRP A 130 13.26 11.94 -1.15
C TRP A 130 13.11 13.18 -0.27
N THR A 131 14.21 13.63 0.34
CA THR A 131 14.23 14.89 1.07
C THR A 131 13.94 16.01 0.07
N SER A 132 13.09 16.95 0.47
CA SER A 132 12.52 18.01 -0.36
C SER A 132 13.52 18.57 -1.38
N ILE A 133 13.06 18.82 -2.62
CA ILE A 133 13.80 19.59 -3.64
C ILE A 133 14.29 20.96 -3.10
N SER A 134 13.71 21.42 -1.99
CA SER A 134 14.06 22.67 -1.29
C SER A 134 15.14 22.56 -0.20
N ASP A 135 15.65 21.38 0.17
CA ASP A 135 16.67 21.28 1.21
C ASP A 135 18.02 20.79 0.66
N SER A 136 18.93 21.77 0.52
CA SER A 136 20.40 21.66 0.46
C SER A 136 21.11 21.43 -0.89
N SER A 137 20.45 21.57 -2.03
CA SER A 137 21.10 21.85 -3.33
C SER A 137 20.06 22.44 -4.28
N SER A 138 20.14 23.74 -4.57
CA SER A 138 19.15 24.44 -5.39
C SER A 138 19.07 23.85 -6.81
N PHE A 139 18.11 22.96 -7.05
CA PHE A 139 17.71 22.56 -8.40
C PHE A 139 16.77 23.63 -8.96
N HIS A 140 17.32 24.57 -9.73
CA HIS A 140 16.51 25.47 -10.53
C HIS A 140 16.12 24.73 -11.83
N ALA A 141 14.88 24.24 -11.90
CA ALA A 141 14.29 23.84 -13.17
C ALA A 141 14.09 25.13 -14.00
N THR A 142 14.91 25.33 -15.02
CA THR A 142 14.70 26.44 -15.96
C THR A 142 13.93 25.90 -17.16
N TYR A 143 12.81 26.57 -17.46
CA TYR A 143 11.98 26.27 -18.62
C TYR A 143 12.50 27.11 -19.79
N ASN A 144 12.93 26.46 -20.87
CA ASN A 144 13.15 27.10 -22.17
C ASN A 144 12.23 26.46 -23.23
N GLU A 145 12.10 27.09 -24.39
CA GLU A 145 11.18 26.69 -25.48
C GLU A 145 11.46 25.28 -26.05
N THR A 146 12.52 24.61 -25.60
CA THR A 146 12.97 23.29 -26.05
C THR A 146 12.83 22.17 -25.01
N GLY A 147 12.31 22.45 -23.81
CA GLY A 147 12.05 21.45 -22.76
C GLY A 147 12.78 21.69 -21.44
N ILE A 148 12.70 20.73 -20.51
CA ILE A 148 13.20 20.88 -19.14
C ILE A 148 14.72 20.62 -19.10
N HIS A 149 15.50 21.64 -18.78
CA HIS A 149 16.95 21.52 -18.57
C HIS A 149 17.27 21.55 -17.07
N PHE A 150 17.91 20.49 -16.57
CA PHE A 150 18.39 20.41 -15.18
C PHE A 150 19.87 20.75 -15.15
N GLN A 151 20.23 21.88 -14.55
CA GLN A 151 21.62 22.31 -14.45
C GLN A 151 22.05 22.36 -12.97
N LEU A 152 23.11 21.62 -12.65
CA LEU A 152 23.72 21.61 -11.32
C LEU A 152 24.61 22.86 -11.20
N VAL A 153 24.20 23.83 -10.38
CA VAL A 153 25.04 25.00 -10.06
C VAL A 153 25.60 24.80 -8.66
N ALA A 154 26.91 24.58 -8.57
CA ALA A 154 27.63 24.66 -7.32
C ALA A 154 27.69 26.13 -6.89
N LEU A 155 27.13 26.46 -5.73
CA LEU A 155 27.36 27.76 -5.11
C LEU A 155 28.75 27.78 -4.43
N PRO A 156 29.45 28.93 -4.42
CA PRO A 156 30.79 29.08 -3.85
C PRO A 156 30.85 28.84 -2.34
#